data_AF-A0A353ZRF9-F1
#
_entry.id   AF-A0A353ZRF9-F1
#
_cell.length_a   1.000
_cell.length_b   1.000
_cell.length_c   1.000
_cell.angle_alpha   90.00
_cell.angle_beta   90.00
_cell.angle_gamma   90.00
#
_symmetry.space_group_name_H-M   'P 1'
#
loop_
_entity.id
_entity.type
_entity.pdbx_description
1 polymer ?
#
loop_
_entity_poly.entity_id
_entity_poly.type
_entity_poly.pdbx_seq_one_letter_code
_entity_poly.pdbx_strand_id
1 'polypeptide(L)'
;ELDGRPDVDVIVIARGGGALEDLLPFNSEELVRAVAAAATPVVSAIGHEADRPLLDDVADLRASTPTDAAKRIVPDVAEELAGVRQARDHLRRSISRLVDRESDRLSALHSRPVLASPGGMVTVRAEEIERLL
;
A
#
# COMPACT_ATOMS: atom_id res chain seq x y z
N GLU A 1 -26.26 6.17 -14.69
CA GLU A 1 -25.44 7.40 -14.91
C GLU A 1 -24.10 7.35 -14.18
N LEU A 2 -24.07 7.11 -12.87
CA LEU A 2 -22.81 7.05 -12.10
C LEU A 2 -21.83 5.98 -12.60
N ASP A 3 -22.32 4.80 -12.96
CA ASP A 3 -21.51 3.67 -13.45
C ASP A 3 -20.74 3.97 -14.76
N GLY A 4 -21.18 4.97 -15.53
CA GLY A 4 -20.49 5.39 -16.75
C GLY A 4 -19.38 6.41 -16.52
N ARG A 5 -19.12 6.81 -15.27
CA ARG A 5 -18.22 7.90 -14.93
C ARG A 5 -16.85 7.38 -14.46
N PRO A 6 -15.76 7.70 -15.16
CA PRO A 6 -14.43 7.21 -14.81
C PRO A 6 -13.87 7.84 -13.53
N ASP A 7 -14.47 8.93 -13.03
CA ASP A 7 -14.09 9.60 -11.78
C ASP A 7 -14.83 9.04 -10.55
N VAL A 8 -15.70 8.04 -10.72
CA VAL A 8 -16.44 7.42 -9.62
C VAL A 8 -15.81 6.06 -9.30
N ASP A 9 -15.13 5.99 -8.15
CA ASP A 9 -14.48 4.75 -7.70
C ASP A 9 -15.47 3.75 -7.07
N VAL A 10 -16.58 4.24 -6.49
CA VAL A 10 -17.58 3.43 -5.78
C VAL A 10 -18.93 4.13 -5.76
N ILE A 11 -20.01 3.34 -5.85
CA ILE A 11 -21.39 3.82 -5.73
C ILE A 11 -21.96 3.33 -4.39
N VAL A 12 -22.53 4.23 -3.60
CA VAL A 12 -23.19 3.87 -2.34
C VAL A 12 -24.68 4.09 -2.48
N ILE A 13 -25.46 3.02 -2.34
CA ILE A 13 -26.92 3.10 -2.26
C ILE A 13 -27.29 3.09 -0.79
N ALA A 14 -27.61 4.27 -0.28
CA ALA A 14 -27.85 4.49 1.14
C ALA A 14 -29.33 4.82 1.40
N ARG A 15 -29.81 4.40 2.57
CA ARG A 15 -31.08 4.85 3.14
C ARG A 15 -30.84 5.30 4.58
N GLY A 16 -31.56 6.34 5.00
CA GLY A 16 -31.65 6.73 6.40
C GLY A 16 -32.60 5.84 7.20
N GLY A 17 -32.97 6.27 8.41
CA GLY A 17 -34.09 5.67 9.12
C GLY A 17 -35.42 5.97 8.42
N GLY A 18 -36.39 5.04 8.49
CA GLY A 18 -37.70 5.20 7.87
C GLY A 18 -38.63 4.00 8.09
N ALA A 19 -39.82 4.04 7.50
CA ALA A 19 -40.80 2.95 7.57
C ALA A 19 -40.39 1.79 6.65
N LEU A 20 -40.92 0.59 6.90
CA LEU A 20 -40.66 -0.59 6.05
C LEU A 20 -41.01 -0.34 4.57
N GLU A 21 -42.00 0.51 4.31
CA GLU A 21 -42.44 0.92 2.97
C GLU A 21 -41.31 1.56 2.15
N ASP A 22 -40.37 2.24 2.82
CA ASP A 22 -39.20 2.84 2.17
C ASP A 22 -38.21 1.79 1.65
N LEU A 23 -38.39 0.51 2.01
CA LEU A 23 -37.58 -0.59 1.48
C LEU A 23 -38.06 -1.11 0.12
N LEU A 24 -39.32 -0.88 -0.23
CA LEU A 24 -39.93 -1.46 -1.43
C LEU A 24 -39.17 -1.13 -2.73
N PRO A 25 -38.69 0.12 -2.96
CA PRO A 25 -37.94 0.46 -4.16
C PRO A 25 -36.65 -0.37 -4.34
N PHE A 26 -36.02 -0.80 -3.24
CA PHE A 26 -34.79 -1.58 -3.25
C PHE A 26 -35.00 -3.07 -3.59
N ASN A 27 -36.26 -3.50 -3.77
CA ASN A 27 -36.62 -4.82 -4.26
C ASN A 27 -37.01 -4.81 -5.75
N SER A 28 -36.91 -3.67 -6.44
CA SER A 28 -37.28 -3.58 -7.85
C SER A 28 -36.30 -4.37 -8.74
N GLU A 29 -36.86 -5.13 -9.68
CA GLU A 29 -36.05 -5.93 -10.62
C GLU A 29 -35.12 -5.04 -11.46
N GLU A 30 -35.61 -3.87 -11.90
CA GLU A 30 -34.82 -2.93 -12.69
C GLU A 30 -33.57 -2.48 -11.94
N LEU A 31 -33.71 -2.08 -10.67
CA LEU A 31 -32.58 -1.68 -9.84
C LEU A 31 -31.61 -2.84 -9.60
N VAL A 32 -32.13 -4.02 -9.26
CA VAL A 32 -31.31 -5.21 -9.00
C VAL A 32 -30.50 -5.60 -10.23
N ARG A 33 -31.11 -5.57 -11.43
CA ARG A 33 -30.40 -5.82 -12.70
C ARG A 33 -29.37 -4.74 -13.01
N ALA A 34 -29.69 -3.47 -12.75
CA ALA A 34 -28.76 -2.37 -12.96
C ALA A 34 -27.52 -2.51 -12.07
N VAL A 35 -27.69 -2.84 -10.78
CA VAL A 35 -26.58 -3.07 -9.84
C VAL A 35 -25.78 -4.31 -10.22
N ALA A 36 -26.45 -5.42 -10.56
CA ALA A 36 -25.76 -6.64 -10.96
C ALA A 36 -24.96 -6.49 -12.27
N ALA A 37 -25.29 -5.52 -13.11
CA ALA A 37 -24.59 -5.22 -14.36
C ALA A 37 -23.56 -4.09 -14.23
N ALA A 38 -23.45 -3.44 -13.06
CA ALA A 38 -22.56 -2.32 -12.84
C ALA A 38 -21.09 -2.75 -12.92
N ALA A 39 -20.24 -1.91 -13.52
CA ALA A 39 -18.80 -2.10 -13.54
C ALA A 39 -18.11 -1.40 -12.36
N THR A 40 -18.69 -0.28 -11.89
CA THR A 40 -18.27 0.41 -10.67
C THR A 40 -18.78 -0.36 -9.44
N PRO A 41 -17.92 -0.66 -8.45
CA PRO A 41 -18.34 -1.35 -7.23
C PRO A 41 -19.50 -0.66 -6.51
N VAL A 42 -20.48 -1.45 -6.06
CA VAL A 42 -21.69 -0.97 -5.39
C VAL A 42 -21.75 -1.44 -3.95
N VAL A 43 -21.97 -0.49 -3.03
CA VAL A 43 -22.18 -0.75 -1.61
C VAL A 43 -23.62 -0.46 -1.23
N SER A 44 -24.32 -1.45 -0.68
CA SER A 44 -25.63 -1.25 -0.07
C SER A 44 -25.48 -0.79 1.38
N ALA A 45 -26.16 0.29 1.75
CA ALA A 45 -26.14 0.90 3.08
C ALA A 45 -27.57 1.26 3.55
N ILE A 46 -28.49 0.30 3.41
CA ILE A 46 -29.94 0.55 3.54
C ILE A 46 -30.48 0.32 4.96
N GLY A 47 -29.97 -0.64 5.74
CA GLY A 47 -30.56 -0.92 7.05
C GLY A 47 -29.92 -2.03 7.89
N HIS A 48 -30.52 -2.23 9.07
CA HIS A 48 -30.11 -3.24 10.06
C HIS A 48 -30.51 -4.65 9.58
N GLU A 49 -30.06 -5.70 10.28
CA GLU A 49 -30.26 -7.12 9.88
C GLU A 49 -31.70 -7.54 9.54
N ALA A 50 -32.71 -6.88 10.09
CA ALA A 50 -34.12 -7.17 9.79
C ALA A 50 -34.59 -6.61 8.43
N ASP A 51 -33.90 -5.59 7.92
CA ASP A 51 -34.23 -4.87 6.69
C ASP A 51 -33.27 -5.33 5.57
N ARG A 52 -33.57 -6.48 4.95
CA ARG A 52 -32.74 -7.07 3.88
C ARG A 52 -33.47 -7.03 2.52
N PRO A 53 -33.38 -5.94 1.75
CA PRO A 53 -33.90 -5.90 0.38
C PRO A 53 -33.06 -6.77 -0.56
N LEU A 54 -33.62 -7.14 -1.71
CA LEU A 54 -32.92 -7.90 -2.75
C LEU A 54 -31.65 -7.20 -3.25
N LEU A 55 -31.60 -5.86 -3.17
CA LEU A 55 -30.39 -5.09 -3.49
C LEU A 55 -29.15 -5.56 -2.70
N ASP A 56 -29.33 -5.92 -1.42
CA ASP A 56 -28.23 -6.35 -0.55
C ASP A 56 -27.54 -7.61 -1.07
N ASP A 57 -28.27 -8.44 -1.81
CA ASP A 57 -27.77 -9.72 -2.32
C ASP A 57 -27.04 -9.58 -3.67
N VAL A 58 -27.21 -8.45 -4.36
CA VAL A 58 -26.52 -8.14 -5.62
C VAL A 58 -25.44 -7.07 -5.50
N ALA A 59 -25.42 -6.31 -4.39
CA ALA A 59 -24.33 -5.38 -4.10
C ALA A 59 -23.04 -6.13 -3.75
N ASP A 60 -21.88 -5.56 -4.11
CA ASP A 60 -20.57 -6.13 -3.80
C ASP A 60 -20.30 -6.16 -2.29
N LEU A 61 -20.82 -5.17 -1.57
CA LEU A 61 -20.68 -5.06 -0.13
C LEU A 61 -21.97 -4.58 0.51
N ARG A 62 -22.36 -5.27 1.59
CA ARG A 62 -23.42 -4.82 2.49
C ARG A 62 -22.84 -4.12 3.72
N ALA A 63 -23.33 -2.92 3.98
CA ALA A 63 -23.10 -2.14 5.17
C ALA A 63 -24.41 -1.91 5.93
N SER A 64 -24.32 -1.90 7.25
CA SER A 64 -25.49 -1.76 8.14
C SER A 64 -26.09 -0.35 8.14
N THR A 65 -25.28 0.66 7.87
CA THR A 65 -25.65 2.08 7.88
C THR A 65 -24.79 2.86 6.89
N PRO A 66 -25.20 4.07 6.47
CA PRO A 66 -24.36 4.94 5.65
C PRO A 66 -22.99 5.23 6.28
N THR A 67 -22.93 5.38 7.61
CA THR A 67 -21.68 5.59 8.35
C THR A 67 -20.78 4.35 8.33
N ASP A 68 -21.35 3.14 8.44
CA ASP A 68 -20.60 1.88 8.31
C ASP A 68 -20.03 1.74 6.88
N ALA A 69 -20.81 2.09 5.85
CA ALA A 69 -20.32 2.11 4.47
C ALA A 69 -19.13 3.06 4.31
N ALA A 70 -19.23 4.29 4.81
CA ALA A 70 -18.14 5.27 4.75
C ALA A 70 -16.86 4.76 5.42
N LYS A 71 -16.96 4.12 6.58
CA LYS A 71 -15.81 3.54 7.29
C LYS A 71 -15.13 2.38 6.55
N ARG A 72 -15.89 1.62 5.76
CA ARG A 72 -15.36 0.48 4.99
C ARG A 72 -14.76 0.91 3.66
N ILE A 73 -15.29 1.97 3.06
CA ILE A 73 -14.84 2.52 1.78
C ILE A 73 -13.59 3.38 1.97
N VAL A 74 -13.56 4.18 3.02
CA VAL A 74 -12.48 5.15 3.26
C VAL A 74 -11.41 4.53 4.17
N PRO A 75 -10.15 4.42 3.71
CA PRO A 75 -9.06 3.92 4.55
C PRO A 75 -8.83 4.78 5.79
N ASP A 76 -8.39 4.15 6.89
CA ASP A 76 -8.05 4.89 8.11
C ASP A 76 -6.72 5.63 7.94
N VAL A 77 -6.76 6.96 8.08
CA VAL A 77 -5.58 7.82 7.89
C VAL A 77 -4.46 7.50 8.87
N ALA A 78 -4.77 7.12 10.12
CA ALA A 78 -3.75 6.82 11.11
C ALA A 78 -3.02 5.50 10.79
N GLU A 79 -3.76 4.50 10.29
CA GLU A 79 -3.21 3.24 9.78
C GLU A 79 -2.32 3.47 8.55
N GLU A 80 -2.80 4.22 7.55
CA GLU A 80 -2.03 4.55 6.35
C GLU A 80 -0.72 5.28 6.69
N LEU A 81 -0.80 6.27 7.60
CA LEU A 81 0.39 6.97 8.07
C LEU A 81 1.34 6.06 8.85
N ALA A 82 0.82 5.04 9.56
CA ALA A 82 1.65 4.05 10.22
C ALA A 82 2.40 3.19 9.19
N GLY A 83 1.72 2.74 8.12
CA GLY A 83 2.32 2.02 7.01
C GLY A 83 3.44 2.83 6.33
N VAL A 84 3.19 4.11 6.03
CA VAL A 84 4.21 5.02 5.45
C VAL A 84 5.42 5.16 6.37
N ARG A 85 5.20 5.34 7.69
CA ARG A 85 6.31 5.42 8.66
C ARG A 85 7.14 4.14 8.68
N GLN A 86 6.49 2.98 8.71
CA GLN A 86 7.17 1.69 8.71
C GLN A 86 7.99 1.47 7.44
N ALA A 87 7.42 1.79 6.27
CA ALA A 87 8.11 1.70 4.99
C ALA A 87 9.34 2.61 4.95
N ARG A 88 9.21 3.85 5.42
CA ARG A 88 10.31 4.81 5.52
C ARG A 88 11.43 4.32 6.42
N ASP A 89 11.09 3.76 7.58
CA ASP A 89 12.10 3.25 8.51
C ASP A 89 12.79 1.99 7.96
N HIS A 90 12.07 1.16 7.21
CA HIS A 90 12.65 0.04 6.49
C HIS A 90 13.63 0.50 5.40
N LEU A 91 13.25 1.51 4.60
CA LEU A 91 14.11 2.10 3.57
C LEU A 91 15.38 2.68 4.19
N ARG A 92 15.26 3.45 5.28
CA ARG A 92 16.42 4.02 5.99
C ARG A 92 17.40 2.95 6.43
N ARG A 93 16.91 1.90 7.10
CA ARG A 93 17.76 0.78 7.55
C ARG A 93 18.45 0.10 6.37
N SER A 94 17.75 -0.10 5.25
CA SER A 94 18.30 -0.74 4.07
C SER A 94 19.40 0.10 3.41
N ILE A 95 19.20 1.42 3.32
CA ILE A 95 20.19 2.36 2.80
C ILE A 95 21.41 2.44 3.72
N SER A 96 21.23 2.61 5.03
CA SER A 96 22.35 2.63 5.99
C SER A 96 23.21 1.38 5.86
N ARG A 97 22.58 0.19 5.87
CA ARG A 97 23.32 -1.07 5.68
C ARG A 97 24.04 -1.16 4.34
N LEU A 98 23.53 -0.53 3.29
CA LEU A 98 24.21 -0.51 1.99
C LEU A 98 25.45 0.38 2.07
N VAL A 99 25.29 1.59 2.61
CA VAL A 99 26.39 2.56 2.77
C VAL A 99 27.48 1.98 3.66
N ASP A 100 27.12 1.37 4.79
CA ASP A 100 28.08 0.74 5.72
C ASP A 100 28.88 -0.36 5.00
N ARG A 101 28.19 -1.27 4.29
CA ARG A 101 28.84 -2.35 3.54
C ARG A 101 29.81 -1.86 2.46
N GLU A 102 29.42 -0.85 1.69
CA GLU A 102 30.30 -0.30 0.67
C GLU A 102 31.47 0.48 1.29
N SER A 103 31.26 1.15 2.42
CA SER A 103 32.32 1.84 3.17
C SER A 103 33.34 0.85 3.74
N ASP A 104 32.86 -0.26 4.33
CA ASP A 104 33.71 -1.35 4.82
C ASP A 104 34.50 -2.00 3.68
N ARG A 105 33.85 -2.21 2.53
CA ARG A 105 34.49 -2.76 1.34
C ARG A 105 35.60 -1.85 0.82
N LEU A 106 35.36 -0.54 0.73
CA LEU A 106 36.37 0.43 0.32
C LEU A 106 37.53 0.46 1.31
N SER A 107 37.24 0.47 2.61
CA SER A 107 38.25 0.44 3.67
C SER A 107 39.11 -0.82 3.60
N ALA A 108 38.50 -1.98 3.37
CA ALA A 108 39.19 -3.26 3.22
C ALA A 108 40.04 -3.33 1.94
N LEU A 109 39.62 -2.69 0.85
CA LEU A 109 40.45 -2.57 -0.35
C LEU A 109 41.65 -1.66 -0.09
N HIS A 110 41.41 -0.49 0.52
CA HIS A 110 42.45 0.49 0.79
C HIS A 110 43.52 -0.03 1.78
N SER A 111 43.14 -0.89 2.72
CA SER A 111 44.08 -1.49 3.68
C SER A 111 44.94 -2.63 3.09
N ARG A 112 44.72 -3.06 1.85
CA ARG A 112 45.54 -4.09 1.20
C ARG A 112 46.97 -3.57 1.03
N PRO A 113 48.02 -4.35 1.37
CA PRO A 113 49.41 -3.89 1.30
C PRO A 113 49.82 -3.29 -0.05
N VAL A 114 49.30 -3.83 -1.16
CA VAL A 114 49.56 -3.34 -2.52
C VAL A 114 48.99 -1.94 -2.79
N LEU A 115 47.90 -1.56 -2.11
CA LEU A 115 47.29 -0.23 -2.21
C LEU A 115 47.77 0.71 -1.09
N ALA A 116 47.98 0.18 0.12
CA ALA A 116 48.46 0.93 1.28
C ALA A 116 49.96 1.32 1.18
N SER A 117 50.78 0.51 0.52
CA SER A 117 52.20 0.81 0.25
C SER A 117 52.60 0.36 -1.16
N PRO A 118 52.19 1.11 -2.21
CA PRO A 118 52.42 0.72 -3.60
C PRO A 118 53.91 0.60 -3.97
N GLY A 119 54.75 1.42 -3.33
CA GLY A 119 56.20 1.40 -3.52
C GLY A 119 56.90 0.28 -2.75
N GLY A 120 56.24 -0.37 -1.78
CA GLY A 120 56.88 -1.30 -0.85
C GLY A 120 57.64 -2.44 -1.54
N MET A 121 57.10 -3.00 -2.63
CA MET A 121 57.81 -4.04 -3.39
C MET A 121 59.08 -3.53 -4.06
N VAL A 122 59.10 -2.27 -4.49
CA VAL A 122 60.28 -1.63 -5.10
C VAL A 122 61.29 -1.27 -4.02
N THR A 123 60.83 -0.69 -2.90
CA THR A 123 61.69 -0.31 -1.77
C THR A 123 62.42 -1.52 -1.17
N VAL A 124 61.71 -2.63 -0.93
CA VAL A 124 62.34 -3.86 -0.40
C VAL A 124 63.44 -4.37 -1.33
N ARG A 125 63.22 -4.33 -2.66
CA ARG A 125 64.22 -4.78 -3.63
C ARG A 125 65.38 -3.81 -3.79
N ALA A 126 65.13 -2.50 -3.66
CA ALA A 126 66.19 -1.50 -3.66
C ALA A 126 67.13 -1.69 -2.45
N GLU A 127 66.58 -1.91 -1.26
CA GLU A 127 67.35 -2.17 -0.03
C GLU A 127 68.18 -3.48 -0.13
N GLU A 128 67.66 -4.52 -0.77
CA GLU A 128 68.41 -5.77 -1.01
C GLU A 128 69.63 -5.55 -1.91
N ILE A 129 69.51 -4.75 -2.97
CA ILE A 129 70.62 -4.42 -3.88
C ILE A 129 71.67 -3.58 -3.14
N GLU A 130 71.23 -2.60 -2.35
CA GLU A 130 72.13 -1.70 -1.61
C GLU A 130 72.97 -2.46 -0.57
N ARG A 131 72.45 -3.56 0.01
CA ARG A 131 73.21 -4.44 0.91
C ARG A 131 74.24 -5.34 0.21
N LEU A 132 74.13 -5.53 -1.10
CA LEU A 132 75.04 -6.37 -1.88
C LEU A 132 76.20 -5.59 -2.50
N LEU A 133 76.16 -4.25 -2.42
CA LEU A 133 77.23 -3.32 -2.83
C LEU A 133 78.13 -2.96 -1.65
#